data_AF-A0A0W8F6C6-F1
#
_entry.id   AF-A0A0W8F6C6-F1
#
_cell.length_a   1.000
_cell.length_b   1.000
_cell.length_c   1.000
_cell.angle_alpha   90.00
_cell.angle_beta   90.00
_cell.angle_gamma   90.00
#
_symmetry.space_group_name_H-M   'P 1'
#
loop_
_entity.id
_entity.type
_entity.pdbx_description
1 polymer ?
#
loop_
_entity_poly.entity_id
_entity_poly.type
_entity_poly.pdbx_seq_one_letter_code
_entity_poly.pdbx_strand_id
1 'polypeptide(L)'
;MFGISAQMAVRAISKSCEAYKRDKSIKPKFDPNGAVIYDQRIMSWKGLDRVSLLTLDGRIKLPVVICDYHAPRLDRIRGQADLILQDGTFYLCVVVDVPEPKKFVPQNVLGVD
;
A
#
# COMPACT_ATOMS: atom_id res chain seq x y z
N MET A 1 -27.27 -0.61 -7.49
CA MET A 1 -26.00 -1.30 -7.14
C MET A 1 -24.88 -0.26 -7.23
N PHE A 2 -24.02 -0.11 -6.22
CA PHE A 2 -23.11 1.04 -6.06
C PHE A 2 -21.90 1.09 -7.02
N GLY A 3 -21.88 0.33 -8.12
CA GLY A 3 -20.81 0.37 -9.15
C GLY A 3 -19.41 -0.07 -8.70
N ILE A 4 -19.21 -0.39 -7.42
CA ILE A 4 -17.91 -0.77 -6.86
C ILE A 4 -17.81 -2.27 -6.58
N SER A 5 -16.58 -2.79 -6.64
CA SER A 5 -16.31 -4.19 -6.26
C SER A 5 -16.50 -4.41 -4.76
N ALA A 6 -16.84 -5.64 -4.37
CA ALA A 6 -17.00 -6.01 -2.97
C ALA A 6 -15.77 -5.70 -2.13
N GLN A 7 -14.56 -5.90 -2.68
CA GLN A 7 -13.31 -5.60 -1.97
C GLN A 7 -13.12 -4.09 -1.78
N MET A 8 -13.41 -3.25 -2.78
CA MET A 8 -13.35 -1.79 -2.60
C MET A 8 -14.38 -1.30 -1.57
N ALA A 9 -15.58 -1.90 -1.54
CA ALA A 9 -16.57 -1.60 -0.52
C ALA A 9 -16.07 -1.91 0.89
N VAL A 10 -15.47 -3.09 1.10
CA VAL A 10 -14.88 -3.48 2.41
C VAL A 10 -13.80 -2.49 2.86
N ARG A 11 -12.93 -2.05 1.94
CA ARG A 11 -11.87 -1.07 2.25
C ARG A 11 -12.45 0.32 2.58
N ALA A 12 -13.48 0.77 1.88
CA ALA A 12 -14.15 2.03 2.18
C ALA A 12 -14.83 2.01 3.56
N ILE A 13 -15.47 0.90 3.93
CA ILE A 13 -16.08 0.71 5.25
C ILE A 13 -14.99 0.73 6.32
N SER A 14 -13.92 -0.05 6.15
CA SER A 14 -12.80 -0.11 7.10
C SER A 14 -12.20 1.29 7.33
N LYS A 15 -11.92 2.05 6.27
CA LYS A 15 -11.40 3.43 6.39
C LYS A 15 -12.35 4.36 7.13
N SER A 16 -13.65 4.25 6.89
CA SER A 16 -14.67 5.00 7.61
C SER A 16 -14.71 4.63 9.10
N CYS A 17 -14.64 3.33 9.42
CA CYS A 17 -14.59 2.85 10.80
C CYS A 17 -13.34 3.38 11.53
N GLU A 18 -12.17 3.38 10.91
CA GLU A 18 -10.95 3.93 11.52
C GLU A 18 -11.07 5.44 11.79
N ALA A 19 -11.69 6.20 10.88
CA ALA A 19 -11.95 7.62 11.11
C ALA A 19 -12.87 7.85 12.32
N TYR A 20 -13.93 7.05 12.47
CA TYR A 20 -14.85 7.12 13.60
C TYR A 20 -14.26 6.59 14.92
N LYS A 21 -13.32 5.62 14.87
CA LYS A 21 -12.56 5.20 16.06
C LYS A 21 -11.75 6.34 16.63
N ARG A 22 -11.19 7.20 15.76
CA ARG A 22 -10.44 8.40 16.16
C ARG A 22 -11.35 9.49 16.71
N ASP A 23 -12.45 9.78 16.02
CA ASP A 23 -13.41 10.81 16.43
C ASP A 23 -14.83 10.45 15.97
N LYS A 24 -15.75 10.31 16.92
CA LYS A 24 -17.16 9.94 16.66
C LYS A 24 -18.07 11.13 16.37
N SER A 25 -17.62 12.35 16.64
CA SER A 25 -18.41 13.58 16.48
C SER A 25 -18.40 14.13 15.05
N ILE A 26 -17.46 13.66 14.23
CA ILE A 26 -17.26 14.13 12.86
C ILE A 26 -18.08 13.35 11.83
N LYS A 27 -18.26 13.93 10.65
CA LYS A 27 -18.75 13.24 9.45
C LYS A 27 -17.63 13.15 8.42
N PRO A 28 -16.79 12.10 8.44
CA PRO A 28 -15.65 12.00 7.54
C PRO A 28 -16.10 11.96 6.08
N LYS A 29 -15.34 12.62 5.21
CA LYS A 29 -15.50 12.59 3.75
C LYS A 29 -14.24 12.00 3.13
N PHE A 30 -14.41 11.31 2.00
CA PHE A 30 -13.27 10.87 1.21
C PHE A 30 -12.69 12.06 0.46
N ASP A 31 -11.38 12.25 0.61
CA ASP A 31 -10.60 13.15 -0.24
C ASP A 31 -10.42 12.47 -1.61
N PRO A 32 -10.75 13.14 -2.74
CA PRO A 32 -10.49 12.63 -4.08
C PRO A 32 -9.03 12.23 -4.34
N ASN A 33 -8.08 12.87 -3.64
CA ASN A 33 -6.65 12.60 -3.72
C ASN A 33 -6.14 11.77 -2.53
N GLY A 34 -7.05 11.32 -1.66
CA GLY A 34 -6.70 10.58 -0.47
C GLY A 34 -6.16 9.18 -0.80
N ALA A 35 -5.26 8.68 0.05
CA ALA A 35 -4.66 7.37 -0.10
C ALA A 35 -5.70 6.23 -0.25
N VAL A 36 -5.46 5.31 -1.18
CA VAL A 36 -6.31 4.14 -1.42
C VAL A 36 -5.53 2.86 -1.15
N ILE A 37 -6.10 2.00 -0.31
CA ILE A 37 -5.50 0.71 0.04
C ILE A 37 -5.86 -0.33 -1.01
N TYR A 38 -4.85 -0.93 -1.63
CA TYR A 38 -4.96 -2.04 -2.55
C TYR A 38 -4.46 -3.34 -1.91
N ASP A 39 -5.13 -4.44 -2.22
CA ASP A 39 -4.65 -5.79 -1.90
C ASP A 39 -4.57 -6.67 -3.15
N GLN A 40 -4.05 -7.88 -2.99
CA GLN A 40 -3.81 -8.83 -4.09
C GLN A 40 -5.06 -9.21 -4.91
N ARG A 41 -6.29 -8.94 -4.42
CA ARG A 41 -7.54 -9.21 -5.18
C ARG A 41 -7.85 -8.08 -6.15
N ILE A 42 -7.53 -6.84 -5.78
CA ILE A 42 -7.81 -5.63 -6.58
C ILE A 42 -6.55 -5.00 -7.20
N MET A 43 -5.38 -5.56 -6.91
CA MET A 43 -4.08 -5.21 -7.49
C MET A 43 -3.28 -6.46 -7.83
N SER A 44 -2.55 -6.44 -8.94
CA SER A 44 -1.58 -7.49 -9.26
C SER A 44 -0.41 -6.96 -10.08
N TRP A 45 0.81 -7.36 -9.75
CA TRP A 45 1.99 -7.12 -10.57
C TRP A 45 1.92 -7.84 -11.92
N LYS A 46 2.52 -7.24 -12.95
CA LYS A 46 2.60 -7.75 -14.32
C LYS A 46 4.03 -7.62 -14.83
N GLY A 47 4.91 -8.49 -14.33
CA GLY A 47 6.34 -8.31 -14.47
C GLY A 47 6.87 -7.28 -13.46
N LEU A 48 8.06 -6.74 -13.74
CA LEU A 48 8.74 -5.80 -12.85
C LEU A 48 8.34 -4.34 -13.12
N ASP A 49 7.82 -4.03 -14.31
CA ASP A 49 7.60 -2.66 -14.78
C ASP A 49 6.13 -2.24 -14.82
N ARG A 50 5.19 -3.13 -14.45
CA ARG A 50 3.75 -2.86 -14.56
C ARG A 50 2.94 -3.36 -13.39
N VAL A 51 1.92 -2.59 -13.05
CA VAL A 51 0.89 -2.97 -12.09
C VAL A 51 -0.48 -2.93 -12.76
N SER A 52 -1.35 -3.86 -12.38
CA SER A 52 -2.76 -3.83 -12.75
C SER A 52 -3.60 -3.50 -11.53
N LEU A 53 -4.42 -2.46 -11.63
CA LEU A 53 -5.26 -1.93 -10.56
C LEU A 53 -6.74 -1.98 -10.98
N LEU A 54 -7.61 -2.40 -10.06
CA LEU A 54 -9.04 -2.23 -10.22
C LEU A 54 -9.43 -0.81 -9.80
N THR A 55 -10.12 -0.10 -10.69
CA THR A 55 -10.66 1.24 -10.47
C THR A 55 -12.19 1.19 -10.48
N LEU A 56 -12.84 2.34 -10.32
CA LEU A 56 -14.29 2.47 -10.48
C LEU A 56 -14.74 2.19 -11.93
N ASP A 57 -13.88 2.49 -12.91
CA ASP A 57 -14.15 2.30 -14.34
C ASP A 57 -13.63 0.96 -14.88
N GLY A 58 -13.25 0.05 -13.98
CA GLY A 58 -12.71 -1.26 -14.33
C GLY A 58 -11.19 -1.34 -14.16
N ARG A 59 -10.60 -2.38 -14.74
CA ARG A 59 -9.20 -2.74 -14.46
C ARG A 59 -8.26 -2.09 -15.46
N ILE A 60 -7.33 -1.29 -14.96
CA ILE A 60 -6.28 -0.64 -15.76
C ILE A 60 -4.94 -1.35 -15.55
N LYS A 61 -4.02 -1.15 -16.50
CA LYS A 61 -2.61 -1.56 -16.41
C LYS A 61 -1.74 -0.34 -16.64
N LEU A 62 -0.86 -0.06 -15.69
CA LEU A 62 -0.01 1.13 -15.71
C LEU A 62 1.46 0.70 -15.62
N PRO A 63 2.37 1.40 -16.33
CA PRO A 63 3.78 1.29 -16.06
C PRO A 63 4.09 1.82 -14.65
N VAL A 64 5.10 1.27 -14.01
CA VAL A 64 5.65 1.74 -12.74
C VAL A 64 7.15 1.89 -12.87
N VAL A 65 7.71 2.84 -12.12
CA VAL A 65 9.15 2.97 -11.96
C VAL A 65 9.51 2.39 -10.59
N ILE A 66 10.42 1.43 -10.58
CA ILE A 66 10.95 0.84 -9.36
C ILE A 66 12.43 1.18 -9.33
N CYS A 67 12.90 1.90 -8.30
CA CYS A 67 14.32 2.19 -8.15
C CYS A 67 15.12 0.88 -8.07
N ASP A 68 16.27 0.84 -8.75
CA ASP A 68 17.11 -0.36 -8.90
C ASP A 68 17.47 -1.02 -7.54
N TYR A 69 17.57 -0.23 -6.48
CA TYR A 69 17.80 -0.71 -5.11
C TYR A 69 16.66 -1.60 -4.55
N HIS A 70 15.44 -1.49 -5.10
CA HIS A 70 14.25 -2.21 -4.66
C HIS A 70 13.84 -3.35 -5.59
N ALA A 71 14.43 -3.45 -6.80
CA ALA A 71 14.13 -4.52 -7.75
C ALA A 71 14.29 -5.95 -7.16
N PRO A 72 15.30 -6.26 -6.31
CA PRO A 72 15.44 -7.59 -5.69
C PRO A 72 14.41 -7.90 -4.59
N ARG A 73 13.52 -6.95 -4.24
CA ARG A 73 12.54 -7.10 -3.15
C ARG A 73 11.11 -7.34 -3.65
N LEU A 74 10.88 -7.30 -4.96
CA LEU A 74 9.55 -7.52 -5.57
C LEU A 74 8.97 -8.91 -5.26
N ASP A 75 9.83 -9.93 -5.24
CA ASP A 75 9.47 -11.30 -4.87
C ASP A 75 8.95 -11.42 -3.43
N ARG A 76 9.16 -10.39 -2.61
CA ARG A 76 8.82 -10.32 -1.19
C ARG A 76 7.65 -9.37 -0.90
N ILE A 77 7.00 -8.82 -1.93
CA ILE A 77 5.83 -7.97 -1.74
C ILE A 77 4.67 -8.82 -1.21
N ARG A 78 4.20 -8.50 -0.01
CA ARG A 78 3.06 -9.17 0.61
C ARG A 78 1.85 -8.27 0.66
N GLY A 79 0.73 -8.83 0.18
CA GLY A 79 -0.62 -8.60 0.70
C GLY A 79 -1.27 -7.26 0.38
N GLN A 80 -0.59 -6.14 0.61
CA GLN A 80 -1.18 -4.81 0.57
C GLN A 80 -0.20 -3.77 0.01
N ALA A 81 -0.74 -2.79 -0.70
CA ALA A 81 -0.03 -1.59 -1.09
C ALA A 81 -0.94 -0.37 -0.96
N ASP A 82 -0.38 0.76 -0.56
CA ASP A 82 -1.11 2.02 -0.48
C ASP A 82 -0.78 2.87 -1.70
N LEU A 83 -1.80 3.20 -2.49
CA LEU A 83 -1.70 4.17 -3.57
C LEU A 83 -1.86 5.56 -3.00
N ILE A 84 -0.83 6.40 -3.11
CA ILE A 84 -0.82 7.78 -2.62
C ILE A 84 -0.52 8.75 -3.76
N LEU A 85 -1.03 9.98 -3.65
CA LEU A 85 -0.68 11.09 -4.53
C LEU A 85 0.17 12.10 -3.73
N GLN A 86 1.39 12.33 -4.17
CA GLN A 86 2.29 13.29 -3.56
C GLN A 86 2.92 14.15 -4.66
N ASP A 87 2.79 15.47 -4.55
CA ASP A 87 3.33 16.46 -5.49
C ASP A 87 2.99 16.14 -6.97
N GLY A 88 1.74 15.72 -7.22
CA GLY A 88 1.24 15.36 -8.55
C GLY A 88 1.72 14.00 -9.06
N THR A 89 2.49 13.26 -8.27
CA THR A 89 3.02 11.94 -8.64
C THR A 89 2.35 10.84 -7.81
N PHE A 90 1.91 9.78 -8.49
CA PHE A 90 1.36 8.60 -7.83
C PHE A 90 2.48 7.66 -7.37
N TYR A 91 2.41 7.22 -6.12
CA TYR A 91 3.32 6.22 -5.55
C TYR A 91 2.53 5.02 -5.06
N LEU A 92 3.12 3.83 -5.24
CA LEU A 92 2.59 2.59 -4.70
C LEU A 92 3.50 2.11 -3.56
N CYS A 93 3.09 2.41 -2.33
CA CYS A 93 3.82 2.05 -1.12
C CYS A 93 3.53 0.59 -0.79
N VAL A 94 4.48 -0.30 -1.11
CA VAL A 94 4.31 -1.75 -0.95
C VAL A 94 4.89 -2.25 0.37
N VAL A 95 4.17 -3.15 1.02
CA VAL A 95 4.69 -3.86 2.20
C VAL A 95 5.56 -5.01 1.72
N VAL A 96 6.82 -5.04 2.18
CA VAL A 96 7.79 -6.11 1.87
C VAL A 96 8.25 -6.80 3.13
N ASP A 97 8.35 -8.13 3.08
CA ASP A 97 9.00 -8.89 4.16
C ASP A 97 10.51 -8.71 4.06
N VAL A 98 11.14 -8.26 5.13
CA VAL A 98 12.61 -8.18 5.26
C VAL A 98 13.05 -9.28 6.22
N PRO A 99 13.99 -10.17 5.82
CA PRO A 99 14.48 -11.22 6.70
C PRO A 99 15.20 -10.62 7.92
N GLU A 100 15.03 -11.26 9.07
CA GLU A 100 15.73 -10.85 10.28
C GLU A 100 17.25 -10.90 10.06
N PRO A 101 18.01 -9.88 10.50
CA PRO A 101 19.46 -9.93 10.49
C PRO A 101 19.93 -11.11 11.35
N LYS A 102 21.01 -11.78 10.92
CA LYS A 102 21.62 -12.85 11.73
C LYS A 102 21.96 -12.29 13.12
N LYS A 103 21.64 -13.05 14.17
CA LYS A 103 22.00 -12.70 15.55
C LYS A 103 23.49 -12.41 15.63
N PHE A 104 23.82 -11.16 15.93
CA PHE A 104 25.19 -10.73 16.18
C PHE A 104 25.56 -11.11 17.61
N VAL A 105 26.69 -11.78 17.80
CA VAL A 105 27.30 -11.94 19.13
C VAL A 105 28.23 -10.73 19.31
N PRO A 106 27.90 -9.77 20.18
CA PRO A 106 28.73 -8.59 20.36
C PRO A 106 30.10 -8.97 20.92
N GLN A 107 31.16 -8.59 20.22
CA GLN A 107 32.53 -8.80 20.67
C GLN A 107 32.95 -7.81 21.75
N ASN A 108 32.35 -6.61 21.77
CA ASN A 108 32.52 -5.57 22.78
C ASN A 108 31.24 -4.73 22.88
N VAL A 109 30.98 -4.12 24.04
CA VAL A 109 29.88 -3.18 24.27
C VAL A 109 30.43 -1.76 24.35
N LEU A 110 29.77 -0.80 23.69
CA LEU A 110 30.05 0.63 23.83
C LEU A 110 28.93 1.23 24.69
N GLY A 111 29.27 1.69 25.89
CA GLY A 111 28.34 2.44 26.74
C GLY A 111 28.18 3.85 26.20
N VAL A 112 26.93 4.32 26.09
CA VAL A 112 26.60 5.70 25.76
C VAL A 112 25.90 6.26 26.99
N ASP A 113 26.45 7.32 27.58
CA ASP A 113 25.84 8.15 28.63
C ASP A 113 25.22 9.40 27.98
#